data_AF-A0A7V9SFH7-F1
#
_entry.id   AF-A0A7V9SFH7-F1
#
_cell.length_a   1.000
_cell.length_b   1.000
_cell.length_c   1.000
_cell.angle_alpha   90.00
_cell.angle_beta   90.00
_cell.angle_gamma   90.00
#
_symmetry.space_group_name_H-M   'P 1'
#
loop_
_entity.id
_entity.type
_entity.pdbx_description
1 polymer ?
#
loop_
_entity_poly.entity_id
_entity_poly.type
_entity_poly.pdbx_seq_one_letter_code
_entity_poly.pdbx_strand_id
1 'polypeptide(L)' 'MAGWGDDPELERLRGLIEEGWEVTDIVEDGNAPGGPLDTVKIAKDGATQEISSDHLAFHRYVEYLREQGA' A
#
# COMPACT_ATOMS: atom_id res chain seq x y z
N MET A 1 -10.22 10.73 7.24
CA MET A 1 -11.02 9.98 8.23
C MET A 1 -10.72 8.52 7.94
N ALA A 2 -9.97 7.83 8.79
CA ALA A 2 -9.82 6.38 8.69
C ALA A 2 -11.21 5.75 8.88
N GLY A 3 -11.86 5.47 7.76
CA GLY A 3 -13.22 4.98 7.71
C GLY A 3 -13.25 3.47 7.91
N TRP A 4 -14.35 2.97 8.42
CA TRP A 4 -14.73 1.58 8.19
C TRP A 4 -15.33 1.55 6.79
N GLY A 5 -14.48 1.44 5.76
CA GLY A 5 -14.90 1.55 4.36
C GLY A 5 -13.77 1.19 3.40
N ASP A 6 -14.09 1.20 2.11
CA ASP A 6 -13.13 0.89 1.05
C ASP A 6 -12.16 2.06 0.85
N ASP A 7 -10.87 1.73 0.71
CA ASP A 7 -9.84 2.70 0.39
C ASP A 7 -9.54 2.64 -1.12
N PRO A 8 -9.73 3.74 -1.87
CA PRO A 8 -9.46 3.73 -3.31
C PRO A 8 -7.98 3.43 -3.64
N GLU A 9 -7.04 3.81 -2.76
CA GLU A 9 -5.63 3.50 -2.97
C GLU A 9 -5.35 2.00 -2.73
N LEU A 10 -6.04 1.37 -1.78
CA LEU A 10 -6.00 -0.09 -1.61
C LEU A 10 -6.55 -0.82 -2.84
N GLU A 11 -7.71 -0.41 -3.35
CA GLU A 11 -8.31 -1.03 -4.54
C GLU A 11 -7.40 -0.86 -5.76
N ARG A 12 -6.76 0.32 -5.90
CA ARG A 12 -5.76 0.56 -6.93
C ARG A 12 -4.54 -0.36 -6.78
N LEU A 13 -3.98 -0.49 -5.57
CA LEU A 13 -2.83 -1.35 -5.31
C LEU A 13 -3.14 -2.81 -5.66
N ARG A 14 -4.30 -3.32 -5.25
CA ARG A 14 -4.76 -4.68 -5.56
C ARG A 14 -4.89 -4.89 -7.07
N GLY A 15 -5.50 -3.94 -7.78
CA GLY A 15 -5.61 -3.99 -9.25
C GLY A 15 -4.24 -4.05 -9.94
N LEU A 16 -3.26 -3.26 -9.48
CA LEU A 16 -1.92 -3.30 -10.06
C LEU A 16 -1.21 -4.63 -9.77
N ILE A 17 -1.34 -5.18 -8.57
CA ILE A 17 -0.80 -6.51 -8.26
C ILE A 17 -1.44 -7.60 -9.15
N GLU A 18 -2.76 -7.54 -9.37
CA GLU A 18 -3.46 -8.44 -10.28
C GLU A 18 -3.01 -8.29 -11.74
N GLU A 19 -2.65 -7.08 -12.17
CA GLU A 19 -2.03 -6.81 -13.46
C GLU A 19 -0.58 -7.30 -13.55
N GLY A 20 0.00 -7.83 -12.47
CA GLY A 20 1.36 -8.38 -12.42
C GLY A 20 2.44 -7.38 -12.01
N TRP A 21 2.07 -6.30 -11.31
CA TRP A 21 3.04 -5.47 -10.60
C TRP A 21 3.50 -6.18 -9.33
N GLU A 22 4.81 -6.12 -9.07
CA GLU A 22 5.42 -6.73 -7.89
C GLU A 22 5.71 -5.69 -6.82
N VAL A 23 5.46 -6.02 -5.57
CA VAL A 23 5.87 -5.20 -4.44
C VAL A 23 7.38 -5.31 -4.27
N THR A 24 8.05 -4.17 -4.16
CA THR A 24 9.51 -4.10 -4.05
C THR A 24 9.99 -3.48 -2.74
N ASP A 25 9.15 -2.67 -2.10
CA ASP A 25 9.48 -2.00 -0.85
C ASP A 25 8.19 -1.56 -0.13
N ILE A 26 8.25 -1.48 1.20
CA ILE A 26 7.14 -1.02 2.03
C ILE A 26 7.71 -0.11 3.12
N VAL A 27 7.28 1.15 3.11
CA VAL A 27 7.68 2.18 4.07
C VAL A 27 6.49 2.56 4.94
N GLU A 28 6.69 2.57 6.24
CA GLU A 28 5.70 3.02 7.22
C GLU A 28 6.21 4.30 7.89
N ASP A 29 5.36 5.33 7.94
CA ASP A 29 5.63 6.56 8.69
C ASP A 29 4.52 6.79 9.72
N GLY A 30 4.77 6.31 10.95
CA GLY A 30 3.86 6.49 12.07
C GLY A 30 3.71 7.94 12.56
N ASN A 31 4.52 8.88 12.08
CA ASN A 31 4.50 10.29 12.49
C ASN A 31 4.17 11.25 11.33
N ALA A 32 3.67 10.74 10.20
CA ALA A 32 3.39 11.58 9.06
C ALA A 32 2.37 12.70 9.39
N PRO A 33 2.51 13.89 8.77
CA PRO A 33 1.55 14.99 8.96
C PRO A 33 0.15 14.58 8.49
N GLY A 34 -0.74 14.26 9.43
CA GLY A 34 -2.11 13.78 9.14
C GLY A 34 -2.47 12.46 9.84
N GLY A 35 -1.47 11.73 10.35
CA GLY A 35 -1.62 10.41 10.98
C GLY A 35 -0.63 9.41 10.39
N PRO A 36 -0.59 8.16 10.89
CA PRO A 36 0.24 7.10 10.32
C PRO A 36 -0.05 6.92 8.83
N LEU A 37 1.00 6.80 8.03
CA LEU A 37 0.92 6.66 6.58
C LEU A 37 1.78 5.48 6.13
N ASP A 38 1.17 4.53 5.44
CA ASP A 38 1.90 3.43 4.79
C ASP A 38 2.10 3.75 3.31
N THR A 39 3.25 3.35 2.78
CA THR A 39 3.62 3.50 1.36
C THR A 39 4.16 2.19 0.82
N VAL A 40 3.54 1.69 -0.24
CA VAL A 40 3.99 0.51 -0.98
C VAL A 40 4.63 0.95 -2.28
N LYS A 41 5.86 0.51 -2.53
CA LYS A 41 6.52 0.67 -3.81
C LYS A 41 6.35 -0.60 -4.62
N ILE A 42 5.92 -0.43 -5.85
CA ILE A 42 5.71 -1.52 -6.81
C ILE A 42 6.52 -1.29 -8.07
N ALA A 43 6.90 -2.37 -8.74
CA ALA A 43 7.62 -2.33 -10.00
C ALA A 43 7.03 -3.30 -11.02
N LYS A 44 7.11 -2.93 -12.30
CA LYS A 44 6.78 -3.79 -13.43
C LYS A 44 7.49 -3.29 -14.69
N ASP A 45 8.10 -4.20 -15.44
CA ASP A 45 8.73 -3.91 -16.74
C ASP A 45 9.71 -2.70 -16.69
N GLY A 46 10.43 -2.54 -15.58
CA GLY A 46 11.37 -1.44 -15.35
C GLY A 46 10.74 -0.09 -14.95
N ALA A 47 9.41 -0.01 -14.86
CA ALA A 47 8.70 1.12 -14.27
C ALA A 47 8.46 0.90 -12.78
N THR A 48 8.47 1.99 -11.99
CA THR A 48 8.15 1.97 -10.56
C THR A 48 7.02 2.93 -10.24
N GLN A 49 6.22 2.59 -9.23
CA GLN A 49 5.17 3.45 -8.67
C GLN A 49 5.17 3.36 -7.15
N GLU A 50 4.67 4.41 -6.49
CA GLU A 50 4.44 4.44 -5.06
C GLU A 50 2.95 4.68 -4.81
N ILE A 51 2.37 3.92 -3.88
CA ILE A 51 0.99 4.07 -3.44
C ILE A 51 1.00 4.25 -1.93
N SER A 52 0.40 5.34 -1.45
CA SER A 52 0.38 5.68 -0.04
C SER A 52 -1.03 5.89 0.46
N SER A 53 -1.31 5.48 1.69
CA SER A 53 -2.62 5.67 2.32
C SER A 53 -2.50 5.67 3.86
N ASP A 54 -3.31 6.52 4.50
CA ASP A 54 -3.45 6.59 5.97
C ASP A 54 -4.64 5.74 6.46
N HIS A 55 -5.23 4.94 5.56
CA HIS A 55 -6.44 4.20 5.81
C HIS A 55 -6.17 2.86 6.51
N LEU A 56 -6.98 2.52 7.52
CA LEU A 56 -6.80 1.29 8.30
C LEU A 56 -6.89 0.01 7.45
N ALA A 57 -7.73 0.00 6.43
CA ALA A 57 -7.82 -1.14 5.50
C ALA A 57 -6.53 -1.33 4.70
N PHE A 58 -5.91 -0.23 4.28
CA PHE A 58 -4.63 -0.26 3.58
C PHE A 58 -3.53 -0.80 4.49
N HIS A 59 -3.43 -0.25 5.70
CA HIS A 59 -2.47 -0.72 6.70
C HIS A 59 -2.54 -2.22 6.94
N ARG A 60 -3.75 -2.77 7.14
CA ARG A 60 -3.94 -4.21 7.34
C ARG A 60 -3.51 -5.04 6.15
N TYR A 61 -3.73 -4.53 4.93
CA TYR A 61 -3.29 -5.22 3.73
C TYR A 61 -1.77 -5.18 3.56
N VAL A 62 -1.14 -4.05 3.88
CA VAL A 62 0.31 -3.90 3.90
C VAL A 62 0.95 -4.88 4.88
N GLU A 63 0.39 -5.01 6.09
CA GLU A 63 0.87 -5.99 7.08
C GLU A 63 0.72 -7.43 6.56
N TYR A 64 -0.39 -7.76 5.91
CA TYR A 64 -0.55 -9.05 5.23
C TYR A 64 0.52 -9.30 4.15
N LEU A 65 0.85 -8.30 3.33
CA LEU A 65 1.93 -8.42 2.32
C LEU A 65 3.29 -8.67 2.97
N ARG A 66 3.60 -7.99 4.09
CA ARG A 66 4.83 -8.23 4.86
C ARG A 66 4.89 -9.65 5.42
N GLU A 67 3.79 -10.15 5.97
CA GLU A 67 3.72 -11.52 6.50
C GLU A 67 3.92 -12.59 5.43
N GLN A 68 3.50 -12.32 4.18
CA GLN A 68 3.66 -13.23 3.05
C GLN A 68 5.07 -13.18 2.41
N GLY A 69 5.95 -12.29 2.90
CA GLY A 69 7.33 -12.17 2.43
C GLY A 69 7.48 -11.42 1.11
N ALA A 70 6.65 -10.37 0.90
CA ALA A 70 6.94 -9.35 -0.10
C ALA A 70 8.35 -8.75 0.07
#